data_AF-A0A7S2AHN9-F1
#
_entry.id   AF-A0A7S2AHN9-F1
#
_cell.length_a   1.000
_cell.length_b   1.000
_cell.length_c   1.000
_cell.angle_alpha   90.00
_cell.angle_beta   90.00
_cell.angle_gamma   90.00
#
_symmetry.space_group_name_H-M   'P 1'
#
loop_
_entity.id
_entity.type
_entity.pdbx_description
1 polymer ?
#
loop_
_entity_poly.entity_id
_entity_poly.type
_entity_poly.pdbx_seq_one_letter_code
_entity_poly.pdbx_strand_id
1 'polypeptide(L)'
;ALALAATPQFIALVGAETASTLSCACVPLFILCFACGVGPIPYLLYSEVYASRVRAKGASFCGALNWGANILLCYTFLPMKEALGDAAVFGIYACINFAALIFVRANVFETRGRSLQEIENE
;
A
#
# COMPACT_ATOMS: atom_id res chain seq x y z
N ALA A 1 -7.24 33.07 31.14
CA ALA A 1 -7.56 32.59 29.78
C ALA A 1 -6.34 31.96 29.11
N LEU A 2 -5.21 32.68 28.92
CA LEU A 2 -4.02 32.17 28.23
C LEU A 2 -3.35 30.96 28.92
N ALA A 3 -3.32 30.92 30.25
CA ALA A 3 -2.70 29.82 31.02
C ALA A 3 -3.46 28.48 30.92
N LEU A 4 -4.78 28.51 30.64
CA LEU A 4 -5.58 27.30 30.45
C LEU A 4 -5.26 26.63 29.10
N ALA A 5 -4.95 27.44 28.08
CA ALA A 5 -4.63 26.99 26.72
C ALA A 5 -3.24 26.33 26.59
N ALA A 6 -2.36 26.49 27.59
CA ALA A 6 -1.04 25.85 27.63
C ALA A 6 -1.00 24.58 28.49
N THR A 7 -2.14 24.16 29.06
CA THR A 7 -2.20 22.93 29.86
C THR A 7 -1.96 21.71 28.97
N PRO A 8 -1.24 20.68 29.47
CA PRO A 8 -1.02 19.44 28.72
C PRO A 8 -2.31 18.82 28.19
N GLN A 9 -3.40 18.94 28.95
CA GLN A 9 -4.73 18.46 28.59
C GLN A 9 -5.34 19.23 27.41
N PHE A 10 -5.18 20.57 27.37
CA PHE A 10 -5.68 21.37 26.25
C PHE A 10 -4.87 21.13 24.97
N ILE A 11 -3.54 21.03 25.07
CA ILE A 11 -2.66 20.70 23.94
C ILE A 11 -2.98 19.29 23.42
N ALA A 12 -3.20 18.31 24.29
CA ALA A 12 -3.59 16.96 23.91
C ALA A 12 -4.97 16.92 23.23
N LEU A 13 -5.94 17.72 23.69
CA LEU A 13 -7.26 17.81 23.08
C LEU A 13 -7.18 18.39 21.65
N VAL A 14 -6.47 19.51 21.48
CA VAL A 14 -6.27 20.13 20.15
C VAL A 14 -5.49 19.20 19.21
N GLY A 15 -4.48 18.48 19.73
CA GLY A 15 -3.74 17.47 18.99
C GLY A 15 -4.60 16.28 18.57
N ALA A 16 -5.51 15.82 19.43
CA ALA A 16 -6.44 14.73 19.11
C ALA A 16 -7.47 15.13 18.04
N GLU A 17 -8.03 16.35 18.11
CA GLU A 17 -8.97 16.89 17.13
C GLU A 17 -8.33 17.01 15.74
N THR A 18 -7.09 17.50 15.68
CA THR A 18 -6.34 17.64 14.42
C THR A 18 -5.92 16.28 13.87
N ALA A 19 -5.44 15.35 14.70
CA ALA A 19 -5.11 13.99 14.30
C ALA A 19 -6.33 13.19 13.81
N SER A 20 -7.48 13.36 14.45
CA SER A 20 -8.76 12.76 14.06
C SER A 20 -9.21 13.27 12.69
N THR A 21 -9.22 14.59 12.51
CA THR A 21 -9.59 15.22 11.24
C THR A 21 -8.68 14.79 10.09
N LEU A 22 -7.35 14.76 10.34
CA LEU A 22 -6.37 14.33 9.35
C LEU A 22 -6.56 12.85 8.97
N SER A 23 -6.77 11.97 9.95
CA SER A 23 -7.03 10.55 9.70
C SER A 23 -8.30 10.33 8.89
N CYS A 24 -9.38 11.06 9.20
CA CYS A 24 -10.65 11.03 8.47
C CYS A 24 -10.51 11.42 6.99
N ALA A 25 -9.56 12.29 6.64
CA ALA A 25 -9.28 12.66 5.25
C ALA A 25 -8.29 11.70 4.57
N CYS A 26 -7.22 11.33 5.26
CA CYS A 26 -6.12 10.53 4.70
C CYS A 26 -6.50 9.07 4.43
N VAL A 27 -7.29 8.45 5.31
CA VAL A 27 -7.67 7.03 5.15
C VAL A 27 -8.52 6.83 3.89
N PRO A 28 -9.60 7.59 3.64
CA PRO A 28 -10.36 7.49 2.39
C PRO A 28 -9.51 7.82 1.15
N LEU A 29 -8.65 8.82 1.22
CA LEU A 29 -7.77 9.17 0.11
C LEU A 29 -6.82 8.01 -0.23
N PHE A 30 -6.22 7.39 0.78
CA PHE A 30 -5.39 6.20 0.61
C PHE A 30 -6.18 5.05 -0.04
N ILE A 31 -7.40 4.79 0.44
CA ILE A 31 -8.27 3.74 -0.13
C ILE A 31 -8.60 4.05 -1.59
N LEU A 32 -8.90 5.30 -1.94
CA LEU A 32 -9.18 5.71 -3.32
C LEU A 32 -7.95 5.52 -4.23
N CYS A 33 -6.77 5.97 -3.80
CA CYS A 33 -5.53 5.76 -4.55
C CYS A 33 -5.22 4.26 -4.73
N PHE A 34 -5.43 3.45 -3.70
CA PHE A 34 -5.28 2.01 -3.79
C PHE A 34 -6.27 1.41 -4.80
N ALA A 35 -7.56 1.77 -4.70
CA ALA A 35 -8.61 1.24 -5.58
C ALA A 35 -8.43 1.62 -7.05
N CYS A 36 -7.90 2.80 -7.35
CA CYS A 36 -7.65 3.24 -8.74
C CYS A 36 -6.37 2.68 -9.34
N GLY A 37 -5.39 2.28 -8.53
CA GLY A 37 -4.05 1.89 -8.98
C GLY A 37 -3.65 0.49 -8.53
N VAL A 38 -2.97 0.43 -7.38
CA VAL A 38 -2.30 -0.77 -6.86
C VAL A 38 -3.27 -1.94 -6.60
N GLY A 39 -4.54 -1.65 -6.36
CA GLY A 39 -5.61 -2.64 -6.20
C GLY A 39 -5.80 -3.47 -7.47
N PRO A 40 -6.32 -2.91 -8.57
CA PRO A 40 -6.64 -3.67 -9.78
C PRO A 40 -5.45 -3.94 -10.72
N ILE A 41 -4.46 -3.03 -10.80
CA ILE A 41 -3.42 -3.07 -11.85
C ILE A 41 -2.60 -4.38 -11.83
N PRO A 42 -2.11 -4.90 -10.69
CA PRO A 42 -1.36 -6.15 -10.67
C PRO A 42 -2.18 -7.33 -11.22
N TYR A 43 -3.48 -7.38 -10.95
CA TYR A 43 -4.36 -8.43 -11.46
C TYR A 43 -4.55 -8.34 -12.98
N LEU A 44 -4.58 -7.13 -13.53
CA LEU A 44 -4.59 -6.91 -14.98
C LEU A 44 -3.27 -7.36 -15.61
N LEU A 45 -2.14 -6.97 -15.03
CA LEU A 45 -0.80 -7.36 -15.49
C LEU A 45 -0.63 -8.88 -15.56
N TYR A 46 -1.22 -9.66 -14.65
CA TYR A 46 -1.16 -11.13 -14.74
C TYR A 46 -1.78 -11.66 -16.04
N SER A 47 -2.80 -10.99 -16.57
CA SER A 47 -3.45 -11.40 -17.82
C SER A 47 -2.70 -10.91 -19.07
N GLU A 48 -2.01 -9.77 -18.96
CA GLU A 48 -1.31 -9.09 -20.06
C GLU A 48 0.16 -9.53 -20.23
N VAL A 49 0.82 -9.96 -19.15
CA VAL A 49 2.25 -10.36 -19.21
C VAL A 49 2.40 -11.86 -19.45
N TYR A 50 1.52 -12.68 -18.87
CA TYR A 50 1.66 -14.12 -18.99
C TYR A 50 0.97 -14.69 -20.23
N ALA A 51 1.73 -15.47 -21.01
CA ALA A 51 1.21 -16.33 -22.08
C ALA A 51 0.09 -17.24 -21.59
N SER A 52 -0.91 -17.50 -22.44
CA SER A 52 -2.09 -18.31 -22.08
C SER A 52 -1.74 -19.69 -21.51
N ARG A 53 -0.62 -20.29 -21.93
CA ARG A 53 -0.16 -21.61 -21.43
C ARG A 53 0.33 -21.59 -19.98
N VAL A 54 0.96 -20.51 -19.53
CA VAL A 54 1.56 -20.41 -18.18
C VAL A 54 0.80 -19.46 -17.24
N ARG A 55 -0.17 -18.70 -17.76
CA ARG A 55 -0.94 -17.70 -17.02
C ARG A 55 -1.51 -18.22 -15.71
N ALA A 56 -2.13 -19.40 -15.72
CA ALA A 56 -2.69 -19.98 -14.50
C ALA A 56 -1.61 -20.22 -13.42
N LYS A 57 -0.44 -20.76 -13.80
CA LYS A 57 0.66 -21.02 -12.86
C LYS A 57 1.26 -19.71 -12.34
N GLY A 58 1.51 -18.75 -13.22
CA GLY A 58 2.03 -17.43 -12.85
C GLY A 58 1.09 -16.68 -11.91
N ALA A 59 -0.20 -16.63 -12.25
CA ALA A 59 -1.22 -15.99 -11.42
C ALA A 59 -1.37 -16.67 -10.04
N SER A 60 -1.35 -18.00 -9.97
CA SER A 60 -1.39 -18.72 -8.69
C SER A 60 -0.17 -18.44 -7.81
N PHE A 61 1.03 -18.35 -8.40
CA PHE A 61 2.24 -18.02 -7.66
C PHE A 61 2.21 -16.58 -7.13
N CYS A 62 1.86 -15.60 -7.99
CA CYS A 62 1.67 -14.21 -7.57
C CYS A 62 0.58 -14.09 -6.49
N GLY A 63 -0.52 -14.82 -6.64
CA GLY A 63 -1.60 -14.89 -5.66
C GLY A 63 -1.13 -15.45 -4.32
N ALA A 64 -0.35 -16.54 -4.32
CA ALA A 64 0.22 -17.11 -3.11
C ALA A 64 1.16 -16.11 -2.39
N LEU A 65 1.99 -15.37 -3.14
CA LEU A 65 2.83 -14.31 -2.58
C LEU A 65 1.99 -13.17 -1.99
N ASN A 66 0.91 -12.75 -2.67
CA ASN A 66 0.01 -11.71 -2.19
C ASN A 66 -0.66 -12.11 -0.87
N TRP A 67 -1.25 -13.31 -0.82
CA TRP A 67 -1.87 -13.83 0.40
C TRP A 67 -0.85 -14.08 1.51
N GLY A 68 0.35 -14.56 1.18
CA GLY A 68 1.44 -14.70 2.14
C GLY A 68 1.85 -13.38 2.77
N ALA A 69 1.99 -12.32 1.96
CA ALA A 69 2.25 -10.97 2.46
C ALA A 69 1.10 -10.42 3.32
N ASN A 70 -0.15 -10.70 2.95
CA ASN A 70 -1.31 -10.30 3.75
C ASN A 70 -1.32 -11.00 5.12
N ILE A 71 -1.05 -12.31 5.16
CA ILE A 71 -0.93 -13.07 6.40
C ILE A 71 0.18 -12.50 7.28
N LEU A 72 1.35 -12.23 6.69
CA LEU A 72 2.46 -11.62 7.41
C LEU A 72 2.05 -10.29 8.04
N LEU A 73 1.44 -9.39 7.26
CA LEU A 73 0.95 -8.10 7.75
C LEU A 73 -0.03 -8.26 8.92
N CYS A 74 -1.01 -9.17 8.81
CA CYS A 74 -1.99 -9.41 9.87
C CYS A 74 -1.33 -9.86 11.18
N TYR A 75 -0.29 -10.69 11.11
CA TYR A 75 0.41 -11.17 12.31
C TYR A 75 1.41 -10.15 12.87
N THR A 76 2.03 -9.33 12.03
CA THR A 76 3.08 -8.39 12.49
C THR A 76 2.54 -7.02 12.88
N PHE A 77 1.39 -6.61 12.34
CA PHE A 77 0.88 -5.25 12.51
C PHE A 77 0.67 -4.87 13.98
N LEU A 78 -0.11 -5.66 14.73
CA LEU A 78 -0.43 -5.33 16.12
C LEU A 78 0.81 -5.36 17.02
N PRO A 79 1.66 -6.41 16.99
CA PRO A 79 2.91 -6.41 17.76
C PRO A 79 3.85 -5.24 17.44
N MET A 80 3.99 -4.88 16.16
CA MET A 80 4.80 -3.72 15.77
C MET A 80 4.19 -2.41 16.29
N LYS A 81 2.88 -2.28 16.23
CA LYS A 81 2.16 -1.10 16.72
C LYS A 81 2.33 -0.92 18.22
N GLU A 82 2.24 -2.01 18.98
CA GLU A 82 2.45 -2.01 20.43
C GLU A 82 3.89 -1.69 20.82
N ALA A 83 4.87 -2.18 20.05
CA ALA A 83 6.29 -1.98 20.37
C ALA A 83 6.85 -0.62 19.91
N LEU A 84 6.41 -0.10 18.74
CA LEU A 84 7.01 1.06 18.08
C LEU A 84 6.08 2.29 18.04
N GLY A 85 4.78 2.09 18.28
CA GLY A 85 3.76 3.13 18.13
C GLY A 85 3.32 3.38 16.69
N ASP A 86 2.17 4.05 16.54
CA ASP A 86 1.48 4.23 15.26
C ASP A 86 2.35 4.94 14.21
N ALA A 87 3.00 6.05 14.58
CA ALA A 87 3.78 6.86 13.66
C ALA A 87 4.95 6.09 13.03
N ALA A 88 5.64 5.26 13.82
CA ALA A 88 6.75 4.45 13.32
C ALA A 88 6.26 3.35 12.37
N VAL A 89 5.17 2.66 12.72
CA VAL A 89 4.59 1.60 11.88
C VAL A 89 4.09 2.15 10.54
N PHE A 90 3.34 3.25 10.54
CA PHE A 90 2.90 3.90 9.30
C PHE A 90 4.08 4.43 8.49
N GLY A 91 5.12 4.95 9.15
CA GLY A 91 6.36 5.37 8.48
C GLY A 91 7.08 4.23 7.77
N ILE A 92 7.19 3.05 8.41
CA ILE A 92 7.78 1.85 7.80
C ILE A 92 6.97 1.43 6.57
N TYR A 93 5.64 1.38 6.66
CA TYR A 93 4.81 1.04 5.49
C TYR A 93 4.90 2.08 4.39
N ALA A 94 5.02 3.37 4.71
CA ALA A 94 5.26 4.41 3.71
C ALA A 94 6.59 4.19 2.97
N CYS A 95 7.68 3.85 3.70
CA CYS A 95 8.96 3.51 3.09
C CYS A 95 8.87 2.29 2.18
N ILE A 96 8.17 1.24 2.60
CA ILE A 96 7.94 0.04 1.78
C ILE A 96 7.17 0.39 0.50
N ASN A 97 6.12 1.20 0.59
CA ASN A 97 5.37 1.67 -0.58
C ASN A 97 6.23 2.50 -1.52
N PHE A 98 7.10 3.36 -0.99
CA PHE A 98 8.01 4.16 -1.81
C PHE A 98 9.06 3.28 -2.51
N ALA A 99 9.61 2.27 -1.82
CA ALA A 99 10.50 1.29 -2.44
C ALA A 99 9.78 0.49 -3.54
N ALA A 100 8.53 0.10 -3.31
CA ALA A 100 7.70 -0.57 -4.31
C ALA A 100 7.46 0.32 -5.54
N LEU A 101 7.22 1.62 -5.34
CA LEU A 101 7.10 2.59 -6.44
C LEU A 101 8.37 2.65 -7.30
N ILE A 102 9.55 2.70 -6.65
CA ILE A 102 10.84 2.67 -7.35
C ILE A 102 10.99 1.35 -8.13
N PHE A 103 10.68 0.22 -7.50
CA PHE A 103 10.77 -1.09 -8.12
C PHE A 103 9.88 -1.18 -9.37
N VAL A 104 8.61 -0.76 -9.27
CA VAL A 104 7.65 -0.75 -10.38
C VAL A 104 8.18 0.14 -11.50
N ARG A 105 8.60 1.36 -11.19
CA ARG A 105 9.13 2.29 -12.20
C ARG A 105 10.36 1.75 -12.94
N ALA A 106 11.20 0.97 -12.27
CA ALA A 106 12.44 0.46 -12.85
C ALA A 106 12.29 -0.89 -13.57
N ASN A 107 11.39 -1.77 -13.11
CA ASN A 107 11.31 -3.17 -13.58
C ASN A 107 10.03 -3.51 -14.32
N VAL A 108 8.96 -2.74 -14.15
CA VAL A 108 7.68 -2.98 -14.82
C VAL A 108 7.59 -2.08 -16.03
N PHE A 109 7.50 -2.69 -17.21
CA PHE A 109 7.26 -1.99 -18.46
C PHE A 109 5.77 -1.79 -18.70
N GLU A 110 5.43 -0.86 -19.60
CA GLU A 110 4.05 -0.57 -19.98
C GLU A 110 3.53 -1.66 -20.94
N THR A 111 2.42 -2.29 -20.57
CA THR A 111 1.74 -3.35 -21.34
C THR A 111 0.57 -2.81 -22.15
N ARG A 112 0.13 -1.58 -21.90
CA ARG A 112 -1.04 -0.99 -22.56
C ARG A 112 -0.88 -0.89 -24.07
N GLY A 113 -1.83 -1.50 -24.78
CA GLY A 113 -1.94 -1.42 -26.24
C GLY A 113 -0.97 -2.33 -26.99
N ARG A 114 -0.26 -3.22 -26.29
CA ARG A 114 0.65 -4.21 -26.88
C ARG A 114 -0.01 -5.58 -26.94
N SER A 115 0.29 -6.33 -27.99
CA SER A 115 -0.13 -7.72 -28.12
C SER A 115 0.71 -8.62 -27.21
N LEU A 116 0.16 -9.78 -26.81
CA LEU A 116 0.90 -10.77 -26.04
C LEU A 116 2.18 -11.23 -26.75
N GLN A 117 2.16 -11.37 -28.09
CA GLN A 117 3.36 -11.73 -28.84
C GLN A 117 4.45 -10.66 -28.78
N GLU A 118 4.08 -9.37 -28.78
CA GLU A 118 5.05 -8.27 -28.64
C GLU A 118 5.64 -8.19 -27.23
N ILE A 119 4.91 -8.68 -26.22
CA ILE A 119 5.38 -8.74 -24.83
C ILE A 119 6.26 -9.98 -24.61
N GLU A 120 5.94 -11.11 -25.24
CA GLU A 120 6.75 -12.35 -25.14
C GLU A 120 8.12 -12.25 -25.84
N ASN A 121 8.26 -11.34 -26.81
CA ASN A 121 9.48 -11.15 -27.60
C ASN A 121 10.41 -10.04 -27.09
N GLU A 122 10.05 -9.35 -26.00
CA GLU A 122 10.88 -8.32 -25.34
C GLU A 122 11.58 -8.89 -24.10
#